data_AF-A0A928VRC5-F1
#
_entry.id   AF-A0A928VRC5-F1
#
_cell.length_a   1.000
_cell.length_b   1.000
_cell.length_c   1.000
_cell.angle_alpha   90.00
_cell.angle_beta   90.00
_cell.angle_gamma   90.00
#
_symmetry.space_group_name_H-M   'P 1'
#
loop_
_entity.id
_entity.type
_entity.pdbx_description
1 polymer ?
#
loop_
_entity_poly.entity_id
_entity_poly.type
_entity_poly.pdbx_seq_one_letter_code
_entity_poly.pdbx_strand_id
1 'polypeptide(L)'
;MKRVPKLNFNPFGQVLLLSPFATSVVVTIVSVLLCSLLSFGRLPGMSIAGIGPNWLLVWVVIWSLKRSPWMGAAAGLVLGMIQDGLTTPEPTHVLPLVIVGVLTARLQKERFVQEDFITVAIVVFAMAMIGETIMAIQFGFIKDGPSLAEIWSYHPKIALSSAILSSLWAPVLYWPLNKIWQWAINAEYSRSNRIKPMFGRLR
;
A
#
# COMPACT_ATOMS: atom_id res chain seq x y z
N MET A 1 15.38 18.31 49.52
CA MET A 1 15.96 17.19 48.74
C MET A 1 14.96 16.79 47.65
N LYS A 2 15.07 17.34 46.43
CA LYS A 2 14.14 17.03 45.32
C LYS A 2 14.51 15.66 44.73
N ARG A 3 13.58 14.71 44.76
CA ARG A 3 13.72 13.39 44.12
C ARG A 3 13.95 13.58 42.62
N VAL A 4 15.13 13.19 42.15
CA VAL A 4 15.43 13.08 40.71
C VAL A 4 14.56 11.95 40.16
N PRO A 5 13.75 12.17 39.11
CA PRO A 5 12.93 11.10 38.53
C PRO A 5 13.86 10.06 37.91
N LYS A 6 13.70 8.79 38.34
CA LYS A 6 14.38 7.64 37.72
C LYS A 6 13.99 7.60 36.25
N LEU A 7 14.98 7.82 35.37
CA LEU A 7 14.84 7.61 33.93
C LEU A 7 14.60 6.11 33.73
N ASN A 8 13.36 5.72 33.44
CA ASN A 8 13.02 4.34 33.14
C ASN A 8 13.63 3.97 31.78
N PHE A 9 14.75 3.24 31.80
CA PHE A 9 15.45 2.77 30.61
C PHE A 9 14.63 1.65 29.94
N ASN A 10 13.67 2.03 29.09
CA ASN A 10 13.05 1.10 28.16
C ASN A 10 14.00 0.87 26.98
N PRO A 11 14.51 -0.35 26.76
CA PRO A 11 15.39 -0.65 25.62
C PRO A 11 14.71 -0.45 24.26
N PHE A 12 13.37 -0.54 24.21
CA PHE A 12 12.57 -0.19 23.02
C PHE A 12 12.51 1.31 22.72
N GLY A 13 12.79 2.18 23.70
CA GLY A 13 12.76 3.63 23.52
C GLY A 13 13.98 4.18 22.80
N GLN A 14 15.10 3.46 22.80
CA GLN A 14 16.38 3.93 22.22
C GLN A 14 16.55 3.57 20.74
N VAL A 15 15.96 2.48 20.26
CA VAL A 15 15.88 2.20 18.81
C VAL A 15 15.01 3.26 18.10
N LEU A 16 14.14 3.94 18.86
CA LEU A 16 13.26 5.04 18.45
C LEU A 16 13.91 6.44 18.50
N LEU A 17 15.24 6.51 18.42
CA LEU A 17 16.01 7.76 18.30
C LEU A 17 16.39 8.11 16.86
N LEU A 18 16.05 7.27 15.88
CA LEU A 18 16.08 7.65 14.47
C LEU A 18 15.09 8.80 14.22
N SER A 19 15.41 9.69 13.29
CA SER A 19 14.57 10.85 12.95
C SER A 19 13.12 10.41 12.71
N PRO A 20 12.09 11.21 13.09
CA PRO A 20 10.69 10.82 12.90
C PRO A 20 10.37 10.49 11.43
N PHE A 21 11.02 11.19 10.51
CA PHE A 21 11.06 10.85 9.09
C PHE A 21 11.57 9.42 8.83
N ALA A 22 12.70 9.02 9.43
CA ALA A 22 13.23 7.67 9.30
C ALA A 22 12.27 6.61 9.86
N THR A 23 11.52 6.88 10.94
CA THR A 23 10.53 5.91 11.46
C THR A 23 9.38 5.66 10.48
N SER A 24 8.84 6.71 9.86
CA SER A 24 7.79 6.59 8.84
C SER A 24 8.29 5.89 7.58
N VAL A 25 9.54 6.16 7.17
CA VAL A 25 10.19 5.48 6.05
C VAL A 25 10.40 3.99 6.35
N VAL A 26 10.91 3.65 7.55
CA VAL A 26 11.10 2.26 7.97
C VAL A 26 9.78 1.50 7.98
N VAL A 27 8.70 2.08 8.55
CA VAL A 27 7.37 1.44 8.52
C VAL A 27 6.91 1.20 7.09
N THR A 28 7.12 2.17 6.19
CA THR A 28 6.76 2.04 4.78
C THR A 28 7.55 0.89 4.13
N ILE A 29 8.88 0.88 4.27
CA ILE A 29 9.75 -0.17 3.72
C ILE A 29 9.37 -1.54 4.27
N VAL A 30 9.21 -1.68 5.58
CA VAL A 30 8.84 -2.96 6.22
C VAL A 30 7.47 -3.43 5.73
N SER A 31 6.50 -2.54 5.60
CA SER A 31 5.18 -2.90 5.07
C SER A 31 5.22 -3.35 3.61
N VAL A 32 6.02 -2.69 2.77
CA VAL A 32 6.23 -3.08 1.37
C VAL A 32 6.93 -4.42 1.27
N LEU A 33 7.98 -4.64 2.06
CA LEU A 33 8.71 -5.91 2.13
C LEU A 33 7.78 -7.04 2.60
N LEU A 34 6.96 -6.80 3.61
CA LEU A 34 6.00 -7.78 4.10
C LEU A 34 4.96 -8.11 3.02
N CYS A 35 4.39 -7.12 2.33
CA CYS A 35 3.47 -7.35 1.22
C CYS A 35 4.15 -8.12 0.07
N SER A 36 5.42 -7.83 -0.20
CA SER A 36 6.20 -8.55 -1.22
C SER A 36 6.44 -10.02 -0.83
N LEU A 37 6.76 -10.28 0.44
CA LEU A 37 6.91 -11.64 0.96
C LEU A 37 5.58 -12.41 0.96
N LEU A 38 4.47 -11.74 1.29
CA LEU A 38 3.13 -12.32 1.24
C LEU A 38 2.72 -12.69 -0.20
N SER A 39 3.20 -11.98 -1.21
CA SER A 39 3.00 -12.36 -2.63
C SER A 39 3.65 -13.69 -2.99
N PHE A 40 4.74 -14.08 -2.35
CA PHE A 40 5.36 -15.39 -2.54
C PHE A 40 4.69 -16.49 -1.72
N GLY A 41 4.09 -16.14 -0.58
CA GLY A 41 3.39 -17.07 0.31
C GLY A 41 2.02 -17.49 -0.24
N ARG A 42 1.93 -18.67 -0.84
CA ARG A 42 0.64 -19.30 -1.19
C ARG A 42 0.12 -20.17 -0.02
N LEU A 43 -0.36 -19.55 1.05
CA LEU A 43 -1.01 -20.31 2.13
C LEU A 43 -2.37 -20.86 1.66
N PRO A 44 -2.81 -22.01 2.20
CA PRO A 44 -4.13 -22.56 1.88
C PRO A 44 -5.23 -21.53 2.22
N GLY A 45 -6.09 -21.24 1.24
CA GLY A 45 -7.14 -20.21 1.35
C GLY A 45 -6.76 -18.82 0.80
N MET A 46 -5.51 -18.58 0.40
CA MET A 46 -5.09 -17.34 -0.28
C MET A 46 -5.20 -17.39 -1.80
N SER A 47 -5.75 -18.46 -2.39
CA SER A 47 -5.97 -18.53 -3.84
C SER A 47 -7.34 -19.10 -4.17
N ILE A 48 -8.04 -18.44 -5.09
CA ILE A 48 -9.28 -18.92 -5.69
C ILE A 48 -8.95 -19.25 -7.14
N ALA A 49 -9.24 -20.48 -7.55
CA ALA A 49 -8.96 -20.97 -8.91
C ALA A 49 -7.50 -20.80 -9.38
N GLY A 50 -6.54 -20.87 -8.45
CA GLY A 50 -5.10 -20.71 -8.73
C GLY A 50 -4.61 -19.26 -8.80
N ILE A 51 -5.50 -18.28 -8.62
CA ILE A 51 -5.20 -16.84 -8.63
C ILE A 51 -5.15 -16.35 -7.19
N GLY A 52 -4.05 -15.68 -6.82
CA GLY A 52 -3.87 -15.07 -5.49
C GLY A 52 -4.29 -13.60 -5.44
N PRO A 53 -4.44 -13.01 -4.24
CA PRO A 53 -4.66 -11.58 -4.07
C PRO A 53 -3.43 -10.79 -4.52
N ASN A 54 -3.68 -9.58 -5.02
CA ASN A 54 -2.62 -8.65 -5.36
C ASN A 54 -2.28 -7.78 -4.15
N TRP A 55 -1.35 -8.26 -3.32
CA TRP A 55 -0.93 -7.58 -2.08
C TRP A 55 -0.36 -6.19 -2.31
N LEU A 56 0.41 -6.01 -3.39
CA LEU A 56 1.03 -4.72 -3.72
C LEU A 56 -0.02 -3.72 -4.17
N LEU A 57 -1.02 -4.14 -4.94
CA LEU A 57 -2.17 -3.30 -5.30
C LEU A 57 -2.95 -2.87 -4.05
N VAL A 58 -3.28 -3.80 -3.16
CA VAL A 58 -3.98 -3.49 -1.90
C VAL A 58 -3.18 -2.45 -1.10
N TRP A 59 -1.87 -2.62 -1.00
CA TRP A 59 -0.99 -1.68 -0.32
C TRP A 59 -0.98 -0.30 -0.98
N VAL A 60 -0.83 -0.23 -2.32
CA VAL A 60 -0.86 1.03 -3.08
C VAL A 60 -2.17 1.77 -2.83
N VAL A 61 -3.30 1.06 -2.88
CA VAL A 61 -4.61 1.64 -2.65
C VAL A 61 -4.67 2.24 -1.24
N ILE A 62 -4.41 1.42 -0.22
CA ILE A 62 -4.48 1.83 1.20
C ILE A 62 -3.54 3.02 1.49
N TRP A 63 -2.33 3.01 0.94
CA TRP A 63 -1.35 4.07 1.16
C TRP A 63 -1.71 5.36 0.41
N SER A 64 -2.29 5.25 -0.79
CA SER A 64 -2.67 6.39 -1.63
C SER A 64 -3.96 7.07 -1.16
N LEU A 65 -4.80 6.40 -0.38
CA LEU A 65 -6.07 6.95 0.13
C LEU A 65 -5.92 8.23 0.95
N LYS A 66 -4.75 8.55 1.51
CA LYS A 66 -4.51 9.73 2.37
C LYS A 66 -3.46 10.69 1.82
N ARG A 67 -3.05 10.55 0.55
CA ARG A 67 -1.89 11.22 -0.03
C ARG A 67 -2.22 11.85 -1.38
N SER A 68 -1.34 12.74 -1.83
CA SER A 68 -1.54 13.42 -3.11
C SER A 68 -1.44 12.43 -4.30
N PRO A 69 -2.10 12.71 -5.43
CA PRO A 69 -2.02 11.86 -6.62
C PRO A 69 -0.59 11.62 -7.12
N TRP A 70 0.29 12.62 -6.99
CA TRP A 70 1.71 12.48 -7.33
C TRP A 70 2.43 11.48 -6.45
N MET A 71 2.14 11.47 -5.14
CA MET A 71 2.69 10.47 -4.24
C MET A 71 2.16 9.07 -4.58
N GLY A 72 0.86 8.95 -4.89
CA GLY A 72 0.25 7.68 -5.33
C GLY A 72 0.89 7.14 -6.61
N ALA A 73 1.18 8.01 -7.60
CA ALA A 73 1.91 7.64 -8.80
C ALA A 73 3.31 7.11 -8.49
N ALA A 74 4.07 7.83 -7.63
CA ALA A 74 5.42 7.42 -7.24
C ALA A 74 5.43 6.07 -6.51
N ALA A 75 4.46 5.84 -5.61
CA ALA A 75 4.31 4.54 -4.94
C ALA A 75 3.98 3.42 -5.93
N GLY A 76 3.05 3.66 -6.86
CA GLY A 76 2.72 2.69 -7.91
C GLY A 76 3.92 2.37 -8.81
N LEU A 77 4.73 3.36 -9.16
CA LEU A 77 5.94 3.18 -9.96
C LEU A 77 6.97 2.31 -9.22
N VAL A 78 7.29 2.66 -7.99
CA VAL A 78 8.28 1.91 -7.18
C VAL A 78 7.81 0.48 -6.95
N LEU A 79 6.53 0.29 -6.60
CA LEU A 79 5.99 -1.06 -6.36
C LEU A 79 5.87 -1.89 -7.63
N GLY A 80 5.55 -1.27 -8.76
CA GLY A 80 5.55 -1.96 -10.04
C GLY A 80 6.94 -2.40 -10.47
N MET A 81 7.96 -1.57 -10.26
CA MET A 81 9.35 -1.96 -10.54
C MET A 81 9.83 -3.07 -9.60
N ILE A 82 9.42 -3.03 -8.33
CA ILE A 82 9.69 -4.12 -7.38
C ILE A 82 9.00 -5.41 -7.86
N GLN A 83 7.73 -5.32 -8.27
CA GLN A 83 6.98 -6.47 -8.75
C GLN A 83 7.60 -7.05 -10.02
N ASP A 84 7.95 -6.21 -11.00
CA ASP A 84 8.63 -6.63 -12.22
C ASP A 84 10.01 -7.26 -11.97
N GLY A 85 10.71 -6.85 -10.90
CA GLY A 85 11.97 -7.47 -10.48
C GLY A 85 11.78 -8.79 -9.73
N LEU A 86 10.62 -9.02 -9.11
CA LEU A 86 10.27 -10.24 -8.38
C LEU A 86 9.58 -11.29 -9.27
N THR A 87 8.92 -10.86 -10.35
CA THR A 87 8.18 -11.70 -11.29
C THR A 87 8.79 -11.60 -12.69
N THR A 88 8.06 -12.07 -13.71
CA THR A 88 8.42 -11.78 -15.11
C THR A 88 8.15 -10.30 -15.43
N PRO A 89 9.08 -9.60 -16.12
CA PRO A 89 8.93 -8.18 -16.47
C PRO A 89 7.88 -7.92 -17.57
N GLU A 90 7.52 -8.95 -18.32
CA GLU A 90 6.57 -8.85 -19.42
C GLU A 90 5.27 -9.60 -19.08
N PRO A 91 4.11 -8.92 -19.05
CA PRO A 91 3.89 -7.46 -19.14
C PRO A 91 4.21 -6.72 -17.83
N THR A 92 4.60 -5.44 -17.93
CA THR A 92 5.00 -4.62 -16.78
C THR A 92 3.84 -4.31 -15.83
N HIS A 93 4.09 -4.47 -14.53
CA HIS A 93 3.16 -4.13 -13.44
C HIS A 93 3.22 -2.64 -13.05
N VAL A 94 4.18 -1.88 -13.59
CA VAL A 94 4.31 -0.43 -13.33
C VAL A 94 3.08 0.33 -13.78
N LEU A 95 2.63 0.09 -15.01
CA LEU A 95 1.51 0.82 -15.61
C LEU A 95 0.20 0.65 -14.83
N PRO A 96 -0.26 -0.58 -14.48
CA PRO A 96 -1.48 -0.74 -13.69
C PRO A 96 -1.35 -0.15 -12.29
N LEU A 97 -0.22 -0.31 -11.59
CA LEU A 97 -0.05 0.19 -10.23
C LEU A 97 0.04 1.72 -10.16
N VAL A 98 0.67 2.37 -11.14
CA VAL A 98 0.68 3.83 -11.25
C VAL A 98 -0.74 4.36 -11.45
N ILE A 99 -1.50 3.77 -12.37
CA ILE A 99 -2.89 4.20 -12.65
C ILE A 99 -3.76 4.01 -11.41
N VAL A 100 -3.68 2.85 -10.76
CA VAL A 100 -4.41 2.56 -9.52
C VAL A 100 -4.06 3.56 -8.41
N GLY A 101 -2.78 3.86 -8.21
CA GLY A 101 -2.32 4.82 -7.21
C GLY A 101 -2.86 6.23 -7.44
N VAL A 102 -2.82 6.70 -8.69
CA VAL A 102 -3.35 8.02 -9.09
C VAL A 102 -4.87 8.09 -8.93
N LEU A 103 -5.60 7.09 -9.41
CA LEU A 103 -7.06 7.04 -9.33
C LEU A 103 -7.53 7.01 -7.88
N THR A 104 -6.89 6.18 -7.05
CA THR A 104 -7.22 6.07 -5.62
C THR A 104 -7.00 7.39 -4.89
N ALA A 105 -5.87 8.06 -5.11
CA ALA A 105 -5.57 9.35 -4.49
C ALA A 105 -6.49 10.48 -4.97
N ARG A 106 -7.05 10.38 -6.19
CA ARG A 106 -8.08 11.31 -6.67
C ARG A 106 -9.44 11.03 -6.04
N LEU A 107 -9.79 9.76 -5.86
CA LEU A 107 -11.04 9.32 -5.24
C LEU A 107 -11.16 9.82 -3.79
N GLN A 108 -10.03 10.01 -3.09
CA GLN A 108 -9.99 10.61 -1.75
C GLN A 108 -10.61 12.03 -1.68
N LYS A 109 -10.44 12.86 -2.72
CA LYS A 109 -10.86 14.27 -2.64
C LYS A 109 -12.37 14.39 -2.40
N GLU A 110 -13.12 13.36 -2.79
CA GLU A 110 -14.51 13.17 -2.41
C GLU A 110 -14.56 12.59 -0.98
N ARG A 111 -14.96 13.42 -0.01
CA ARG A 111 -14.92 13.19 1.45
C ARG A 111 -15.60 11.92 1.98
N PHE A 112 -16.20 11.10 1.12
CA PHE A 112 -17.05 9.93 1.46
C PHE A 112 -16.30 8.58 1.57
N VAL A 113 -15.00 8.51 1.25
CA VAL A 113 -14.35 7.21 0.98
C VAL A 113 -13.60 6.60 2.18
N GLN A 114 -13.39 7.36 3.27
CA GLN A 114 -12.43 6.97 4.32
C GLN A 114 -13.02 6.44 5.63
N GLU A 115 -14.34 6.52 5.83
CA GLU A 115 -14.90 6.27 7.16
C GLU A 115 -15.13 4.77 7.43
N ASP A 116 -15.49 3.99 6.41
CA ASP A 116 -15.90 2.60 6.59
C ASP A 116 -14.95 1.57 5.96
N PHE A 117 -14.73 0.48 6.69
CA PHE A 117 -13.94 -0.68 6.23
C PHE A 117 -14.51 -1.30 4.95
N ILE A 118 -15.85 -1.23 4.79
CA ILE A 118 -16.57 -1.72 3.60
C ILE A 118 -16.19 -0.87 2.38
N THR A 119 -16.12 0.44 2.54
CA THR A 119 -15.76 1.35 1.45
C THR A 119 -14.35 1.08 0.95
N VAL A 120 -13.39 0.84 1.86
CA VAL A 120 -12.02 0.43 1.49
C VAL A 120 -12.03 -0.85 0.67
N ALA A 121 -12.81 -1.86 1.07
CA ALA A 121 -12.93 -3.11 0.32
C ALA A 121 -13.50 -2.89 -1.09
N ILE A 122 -14.55 -2.06 -1.23
CA ILE A 122 -15.15 -1.72 -2.52
C ILE A 122 -14.16 -0.97 -3.43
N VAL A 123 -13.41 -0.01 -2.88
CA VAL A 123 -12.38 0.70 -3.65
C VAL A 123 -11.30 -0.26 -4.13
N VAL A 124 -10.80 -1.15 -3.25
CA VAL A 124 -9.80 -2.14 -3.64
C VAL A 124 -10.35 -3.09 -4.71
N PHE A 125 -11.60 -3.54 -4.58
CA PHE A 125 -12.25 -4.37 -5.59
C PHE A 125 -12.25 -3.68 -6.97
N ALA A 126 -12.71 -2.42 -7.02
CA ALA A 126 -12.77 -1.66 -8.27
C ALA A 126 -11.37 -1.42 -8.87
N MET A 127 -10.39 -1.06 -8.03
CA MET A 127 -9.02 -0.82 -8.47
C MET A 127 -8.33 -2.10 -8.94
N ALA A 128 -8.62 -3.25 -8.31
CA ALA A 128 -8.13 -4.54 -8.75
C ALA A 128 -8.68 -4.91 -10.13
N MET A 129 -9.99 -4.74 -10.35
CA MET A 129 -10.59 -4.93 -11.69
C MET A 129 -9.92 -4.05 -12.75
N ILE A 130 -9.67 -2.77 -12.44
CA ILE A 130 -8.98 -1.84 -13.35
C ILE A 130 -7.55 -2.31 -13.63
N GLY A 131 -6.80 -2.68 -12.59
CA GLY A 131 -5.42 -3.17 -12.72
C GLY A 131 -5.33 -4.41 -13.60
N GLU A 132 -6.21 -5.39 -13.40
CA GLU A 132 -6.27 -6.62 -14.19
C GLU A 132 -6.73 -6.38 -15.64
N THR A 133 -7.59 -5.38 -15.86
CA THR A 133 -8.00 -4.97 -17.21
C THR A 133 -6.84 -4.34 -17.97
N ILE A 134 -6.07 -3.48 -17.31
CA ILE A 134 -4.86 -2.87 -17.88
C ILE A 134 -3.83 -3.96 -18.21
N MET A 135 -3.62 -4.93 -17.33
CA MET A 135 -2.75 -6.08 -17.59
C MET A 135 -3.22 -6.89 -18.80
N ALA A 136 -4.52 -7.19 -18.90
CA ALA A 136 -5.09 -7.92 -20.04
C ALA A 136 -4.89 -7.16 -21.36
N ILE A 137 -5.05 -5.82 -21.34
CA ILE A 137 -4.77 -4.96 -22.50
C ILE A 137 -3.28 -5.04 -22.87
N GLN A 138 -2.37 -4.98 -21.89
CA GLN A 138 -0.93 -5.11 -22.14
C GLN A 138 -0.57 -6.47 -22.77
N PHE A 139 -1.17 -7.56 -22.29
CA PHE A 139 -1.00 -8.89 -22.90
C PHE A 139 -1.44 -8.91 -24.38
N GLY A 140 -2.49 -8.17 -24.73
CA GLY A 140 -2.98 -8.08 -26.12
C GLY A 140 -2.02 -7.37 -27.08
N PHE A 141 -1.04 -6.61 -26.58
CA PHE A 141 -0.02 -5.94 -27.39
C PHE A 141 1.28 -6.73 -27.55
N ILE A 142 1.39 -7.91 -26.92
CA ILE A 142 2.56 -8.78 -27.06
C ILE A 142 2.48 -9.51 -28.41
N LYS A 143 3.47 -9.28 -29.28
CA LYS A 143 3.47 -9.72 -30.69
C LYS A 143 3.38 -11.23 -30.87
N ASP A 144 3.97 -12.00 -29.96
CA ASP A 144 3.94 -13.47 -29.93
C ASP A 144 3.07 -14.00 -28.76
N GLY A 145 2.15 -13.16 -28.27
CA GLY A 145 1.28 -13.46 -27.14
C GLY A 145 0.06 -14.31 -27.50
N PRO A 146 -0.72 -14.73 -26.48
CA PRO A 146 -2.00 -15.42 -26.68
C PRO A 146 -2.97 -14.56 -27.50
N SER A 147 -3.87 -15.20 -28.23
CA SER A 147 -4.83 -14.48 -29.07
C SER A 147 -5.72 -13.56 -28.23
N LEU A 148 -6.16 -12.43 -28.82
CA LEU A 148 -7.03 -11.49 -28.12
C LEU A 148 -8.29 -12.19 -27.56
N ALA A 149 -8.89 -13.09 -28.35
CA ALA A 149 -10.07 -13.86 -27.95
C ALA A 149 -9.82 -14.75 -26.72
N GLU A 150 -8.63 -15.34 -26.63
CA GLU A 150 -8.21 -16.15 -25.48
C GLU A 150 -8.05 -15.29 -24.22
N ILE A 151 -7.37 -14.14 -24.34
CA ILE A 151 -7.18 -13.19 -23.23
C ILE A 151 -8.53 -12.75 -22.67
N TRP A 152 -9.47 -12.33 -23.53
CA TRP A 152 -10.80 -11.88 -23.10
C TRP A 152 -11.66 -13.00 -22.51
N SER A 153 -11.44 -14.26 -22.91
CA SER A 153 -12.18 -15.40 -22.36
C SER A 153 -11.77 -15.71 -20.92
N TYR A 154 -10.48 -15.58 -20.59
CA TYR A 154 -9.97 -15.81 -19.24
C TYR A 154 -10.02 -14.58 -18.33
N HIS A 155 -10.03 -13.37 -18.91
CA HIS A 155 -9.97 -12.11 -18.18
C HIS A 155 -11.03 -11.97 -17.07
N PRO A 156 -12.34 -12.23 -17.29
CA PRO A 156 -13.35 -12.09 -16.23
C PRO A 156 -13.06 -12.97 -15.01
N LYS A 157 -12.59 -14.21 -15.23
CA LYS A 157 -12.23 -15.13 -14.16
C LYS A 157 -11.04 -14.61 -13.37
N ILE A 158 -10.00 -14.12 -14.05
CA ILE A 158 -8.79 -13.58 -13.42
C ILE A 158 -9.12 -12.32 -12.63
N ALA A 159 -9.77 -11.35 -13.27
CA ALA A 159 -10.12 -10.07 -12.70
C ALA A 159 -11.02 -10.22 -11.47
N LEU A 160 -12.09 -11.02 -11.55
CA LEU A 160 -12.99 -11.23 -10.42
C LEU A 160 -12.31 -11.97 -9.27
N SER A 161 -11.55 -13.04 -9.54
CA SER A 161 -10.89 -13.80 -8.47
C SER A 161 -9.87 -12.92 -7.72
N SER A 162 -9.05 -12.17 -8.46
CA SER A 162 -8.07 -11.23 -7.91
C SER A 162 -8.76 -10.10 -7.13
N ALA A 163 -9.83 -9.51 -7.67
CA ALA A 163 -10.58 -8.43 -7.04
C ALA A 163 -11.31 -8.86 -5.77
N ILE A 164 -11.99 -10.01 -5.80
CA ILE A 164 -12.68 -10.56 -4.62
C ILE A 164 -11.65 -10.84 -3.51
N LEU A 165 -10.57 -11.55 -3.82
CA LEU A 165 -9.54 -11.86 -2.83
C LEU A 165 -8.88 -10.60 -2.26
N SER A 166 -8.48 -9.67 -3.14
CA SER A 166 -7.82 -8.43 -2.73
C SER A 166 -8.75 -7.57 -1.85
N SER A 167 -10.04 -7.49 -2.21
CA SER A 167 -11.04 -6.75 -1.44
C SER A 167 -11.32 -7.37 -0.07
N LEU A 168 -11.32 -8.70 0.03
CA LEU A 168 -11.54 -9.41 1.29
C LEU A 168 -10.38 -9.19 2.27
N TRP A 169 -9.15 -9.19 1.77
CA TRP A 169 -7.95 -8.95 2.58
C TRP A 169 -7.68 -7.47 2.88
N ALA A 170 -8.31 -6.56 2.14
CA ALA A 170 -8.10 -5.13 2.29
C ALA A 170 -8.45 -4.59 3.69
N PRO A 171 -9.60 -4.87 4.31
CA PRO A 171 -9.90 -4.44 5.68
C PRO A 171 -8.89 -4.98 6.71
N VAL A 172 -8.46 -6.23 6.53
CA VAL A 172 -7.52 -6.91 7.43
C VAL A 172 -6.15 -6.24 7.39
N LEU A 173 -5.71 -5.78 6.22
CA LEU A 173 -4.47 -5.01 6.07
C LEU A 173 -4.62 -3.53 6.43
N TYR A 174 -5.76 -2.94 6.12
CA TYR A 174 -6.04 -1.52 6.36
C TYR A 174 -5.95 -1.17 7.84
N TRP A 175 -6.57 -1.98 8.70
CA TRP A 175 -6.62 -1.70 10.13
C TRP A 175 -5.23 -1.58 10.81
N PRO A 176 -4.32 -2.57 10.70
CA PRO A 176 -2.99 -2.48 11.31
C PRO A 176 -2.12 -1.41 10.65
N LEU A 177 -2.11 -1.31 9.31
CA LEU A 177 -1.30 -0.32 8.60
C LEU A 177 -1.71 1.10 8.98
N ASN A 178 -3.00 1.39 8.99
CA ASN A 178 -3.52 2.71 9.35
C ASN A 178 -3.17 3.08 10.80
N LYS A 179 -3.28 2.13 11.75
CA LYS A 179 -2.90 2.36 13.15
C LYS A 179 -1.42 2.67 13.30
N ILE A 180 -0.54 1.92 12.63
CA ILE A 180 0.91 2.11 12.73
C ILE A 180 1.32 3.46 12.12
N TRP A 181 0.76 3.83 10.96
CA TRP A 181 1.04 5.14 10.36
C TRP A 181 0.51 6.31 11.19
N GLN A 182 -0.70 6.21 11.76
CA GLN A 182 -1.22 7.23 12.67
C GLN A 182 -0.33 7.41 13.89
N TRP A 183 0.14 6.31 14.48
CA TRP A 183 1.06 6.36 15.61
C TRP A 183 2.38 7.04 15.24
N ALA A 184 2.98 6.71 14.09
CA ALA A 184 4.21 7.33 13.62
C ALA A 184 4.06 8.85 13.40
N ILE A 185 2.95 9.27 12.78
CA ILE A 185 2.64 10.69 12.54
C ILE A 185 2.42 11.44 13.86
N ASN A 186 1.67 10.87 14.81
CA ASN A 186 1.40 11.49 16.09
C ASN A 186 2.66 11.65 16.96
N ALA A 187 3.59 10.70 16.85
CA ALA A 187 4.89 10.77 17.52
C ALA A 187 5.74 11.93 16.97
N GLU A 188 5.72 12.15 15.65
CA GLU A 188 6.41 13.26 14.98
C GLU A 188 5.83 14.62 15.41
N TYR A 189 4.50 14.75 15.38
CA TYR A 189 3.81 15.98 15.77
C TYR A 189 4.11 16.37 17.22
N SER A 190 4.00 15.41 18.15
CA SER A 190 4.26 15.63 19.58
C SER A 190 5.70 16.03 19.89
N ARG A 191 6.67 15.66 19.05
CA ARG A 191 8.07 16.06 19.17
C ARG A 191 8.30 17.46 18.60
N SER A 192 7.76 17.76 17.42
CA SER A 192 7.82 19.11 16.81
C SER A 192 7.25 20.18 17.75
N ASN A 193 6.10 19.90 18.37
CA ASN A 193 5.46 20.82 19.32
C ASN A 193 6.28 21.02 20.62
N ARG A 194 7.09 20.04 21.03
CA ARG A 194 8.02 20.18 22.17
C ARG A 194 9.26 21.01 21.84
N ILE A 195 9.70 21.02 20.58
CA ILE A 195 10.91 21.73 20.15
C ILE A 195 10.62 23.21 19.87
N LYS A 196 9.45 23.54 19.30
CA LYS A 196 9.02 24.93 19.05
C LYS A 196 9.21 25.91 20.23
N PRO A 197 8.81 25.59 21.47
CA PRO A 197 8.98 26.52 22.60
C PRO A 197 10.44 26.68 23.08
N MET A 198 11.37 25.77 22.74
CA MET A 198 12.79 25.95 23.08
C MET A 198 13.47 27.00 22.21
N PHE A 199 13.12 27.08 20.93
CA PHE A 199 13.66 28.10 20.02
C PHE A 199 12.96 29.46 20.17
N GLY A 200 11.69 29.47 20.62
CA GLY A 200 10.97 30.71 20.94
C GLY A 200 11.44 31.44 22.20
N ARG A 201 12.30 30.83 23.03
CA ARG A 201 12.92 31.46 24.21
C ARG A 201 14.33 32.01 23.97
N LEU A 202 14.86 31.87 22.75
CA LEU A 202 16.20 32.32 22.35
C LEU A 202 16.16 33.58 21.47
N ARG A 203 15.02 34.28 21.44
CA ARG A 203 14.87 35.62 20.84
C ARG A 203 14.45 36.61 21.91
#